data_AF-A0A6V7K6C6-F1
#
_entry.id   AF-A0A6V7K6C6-F1
#
_cell.length_a   1.000
_cell.length_b   1.000
_cell.length_c   1.000
_cell.angle_alpha   90.00
_cell.angle_beta   90.00
_cell.angle_gamma   90.00
#
_symmetry.space_group_name_H-M   'P 1'
#
loop_
_entity.id
_entity.type
_entity.pdbx_description
1 polymer ?
#
loop_
_entity_poly.entity_id
_entity_poly.type
_entity_poly.pdbx_seq_one_letter_code
_entity_poly.pdbx_strand_id
1 'polypeptide(L)'
;MWIKTHLEEDPDVSLPKQEVYDEYNIFCIRNSMKPLSTADFGKVMKQVYPRVRPRRLGTRGNSRYCYAGMRKRVKLDSPGLPSISYGQ
;
A
#
# COMPACT_ATOMS: atom_id res chain seq x y z
N MET A 1 10.28 5.84 4.32
CA MET A 1 9.10 5.39 5.09
C MET A 1 8.30 4.40 4.24
N TRP A 2 8.19 3.14 4.68
CA TRP A 2 7.65 2.02 3.88
C TRP A 2 6.27 2.30 3.25
N ILE A 3 5.38 2.95 4.00
CA ILE A 3 4.02 3.31 3.57
C ILE A 3 3.99 4.10 2.25
N LYS A 4 4.84 5.14 2.10
CA LYS A 4 4.86 5.97 0.88
C LYS A 4 5.48 5.26 -0.32
N THR A 5 6.39 4.32 -0.07
CA THR A 5 7.13 3.62 -1.13
C THR A 5 6.40 2.39 -1.64
N HIS A 6 5.52 1.76 -0.85
CA HIS A 6 4.82 0.52 -1.20
C HIS A 6 3.32 0.67 -1.41
N LEU A 7 2.73 1.79 -0.98
CA LEU A 7 1.30 2.05 -1.14
C LEU A 7 1.10 3.36 -1.90
N GLU A 8 -0.04 3.45 -2.57
CA GLU A 8 -0.51 4.66 -3.23
C GLU A 8 -2.04 4.75 -3.20
N GLU A 9 -2.56 5.97 -3.34
CA GLU A 9 -3.99 6.21 -3.39
C GLU A 9 -4.57 5.73 -4.74
N ASP A 10 -5.69 5.03 -4.66
CA ASP A 10 -6.47 4.57 -5.81
C ASP A 10 -7.95 4.47 -5.38
N PRO A 11 -8.80 5.45 -5.75
CA PRO A 11 -10.19 5.54 -5.31
C PRO A 11 -11.04 4.29 -5.59
N ASP A 12 -10.67 3.51 -6.61
CA ASP A 12 -11.51 2.44 -7.14
C ASP A 12 -11.29 1.11 -6.41
N VAL A 13 -10.23 1.01 -5.60
CA VAL A 13 -9.83 -0.25 -4.96
C VAL A 13 -9.68 -0.12 -3.45
N SER A 14 -9.57 -1.26 -2.79
CA SER A 14 -9.45 -1.35 -1.34
C SER A 14 -8.44 -2.43 -0.97
N LEU A 15 -7.58 -2.12 -0.01
CA LEU A 15 -6.57 -3.05 0.49
C LEU A 15 -6.91 -3.58 1.88
N PRO A 16 -6.88 -4.90 2.10
CA PRO A 16 -7.02 -5.49 3.43
C PRO A 16 -5.95 -4.96 4.39
N LYS A 17 -6.35 -4.46 5.56
CA LYS A 17 -5.42 -3.87 6.54
C LYS A 17 -4.40 -4.88 7.05
N GLN A 18 -4.83 -6.13 7.21
CA GLN A 18 -4.00 -7.22 7.71
C GLN A 18 -2.85 -7.50 6.74
N GLU A 19 -3.13 -7.69 5.45
CA GLU A 19 -2.11 -7.92 4.42
C GLU A 19 -1.08 -6.78 4.35
N VAL A 20 -1.54 -5.53 4.44
CA VAL A 20 -0.64 -4.36 4.45
C VAL A 20 0.30 -4.40 5.66
N TYR A 21 -0.20 -4.75 6.83
CA TYR A 21 0.62 -4.81 8.04
C TYR A 21 1.57 -6.02 8.04
N ASP A 22 1.13 -7.17 7.51
CA ASP A 22 1.96 -8.37 7.40
C ASP A 22 3.16 -8.13 6.47
N GLU A 23 2.96 -7.46 5.32
CA GLU A 23 4.06 -7.06 4.43
C GLU A 23 5.01 -6.07 5.07
N TYR A 24 4.49 -5.08 5.79
CA TYR A 24 5.29 -4.15 6.58
C TYR A 24 6.13 -4.90 7.64
N ASN A 25 5.54 -5.87 8.32
CA ASN A 25 6.22 -6.66 9.34
C ASN A 25 7.35 -7.50 8.73
N ILE A 26 7.10 -8.16 7.59
CA ILE A 26 8.13 -8.89 6.84
C ILE A 26 9.27 -7.94 6.43
N PHE A 27 8.93 -6.75 5.92
CA PHE A 27 9.93 -5.74 5.58
C PHE A 27 10.78 -5.34 6.80
N CYS A 28 10.15 -5.10 7.96
CA CYS A 28 10.87 -4.79 9.20
C CYS A 28 11.82 -5.92 9.60
N ILE A 29 11.34 -7.17 9.64
CA ILE A 29 12.15 -8.34 9.99
C ILE A 29 13.35 -8.50 9.06
N ARG A 30 13.14 -8.37 7.74
CA ARG A 30 14.22 -8.51 6.73
C ARG A 30 15.30 -7.43 6.82
N ASN A 31 14.97 -6.28 7.39
CA ASN A 31 15.89 -5.16 7.55
C ASN A 31 16.36 -5.01 9.02
N SER A 32 16.13 -6.02 9.86
CA SER A 32 16.47 -6.00 11.29
C SER A 32 15.90 -4.79 12.05
N MET A 33 14.72 -4.32 11.63
CA MET A 33 14.00 -3.21 12.25
C MET A 33 12.87 -3.73 13.14
N LYS A 34 12.64 -3.06 14.28
CA LYS A 34 11.47 -3.34 15.11
C LYS A 34 10.20 -2.80 14.44
N PRO A 35 9.19 -3.62 14.16
CA PRO A 35 7.93 -3.15 13.62
C PRO A 35 7.20 -2.26 14.63
N LEU A 36 6.41 -1.31 14.12
CA LEU A 36 5.47 -0.54 14.92
C LEU A 36 4.34 -1.47 15.36
N SER A 37 3.66 -1.14 16.47
CA SER A 37 2.42 -1.82 16.83
C SER A 37 1.37 -1.62 15.71
N THR A 38 0.41 -2.54 15.59
CA THR A 38 -0.69 -2.39 14.63
C THR A 38 -1.45 -1.07 14.81
N ALA A 39 -1.60 -0.62 16.07
CA ALA A 39 -2.25 0.65 16.39
C ALA A 39 -1.44 1.85 15.91
N ASP A 40 -0.14 1.88 16.17
CA ASP A 40 0.73 2.99 15.76
C ASP A 40 0.93 3.02 14.25
N PHE A 41 1.05 1.85 13.61
CA PHE A 41 1.03 1.75 12.15
C PHE A 41 -0.24 2.37 11.57
N GLY A 42 -1.41 2.10 12.17
CA GLY A 42 -2.68 2.70 11.77
C GLY A 42 -2.72 4.23 11.94
N LYS A 43 -2.16 4.77 13.03
CA LYS A 43 -2.03 6.23 13.24
C LYS A 43 -1.16 6.86 12.15
N VAL A 44 -0.03 6.23 11.88
CA VAL A 44 0.94 6.67 10.87
C VAL A 44 0.33 6.61 9.47
N MET A 45 -0.41 5.54 9.13
CA MET A 45 -1.19 5.45 7.88
C MET A 45 -2.15 6.64 7.74
N LYS A 46 -2.87 7.01 8.81
CA LYS A 46 -3.80 8.14 8.78
C LYS A 46 -3.11 9.49 8.64
N GLN A 47 -1.90 9.65 9.18
CA GLN A 47 -1.09 10.87 9.00
C GLN A 47 -0.56 10.98 7.56
N VAL A 48 -0.11 9.87 6.97
CA VAL A 48 0.42 9.86 5.59
C VAL A 48 -0.69 9.99 4.55
N TYR A 49 -1.80 9.31 4.76
CA TYR A 49 -2.96 9.31 3.87
C TYR A 49 -4.23 9.73 4.63
N PRO A 50 -4.41 11.04 4.91
CA PRO A 50 -5.56 11.54 5.68
C PRO A 50 -6.90 11.26 5.04
N ARG A 51 -6.94 11.09 3.71
CA ARG A 51 -8.16 10.84 2.94
C ARG A 51 -8.62 9.38 2.98
N VAL A 52 -7.74 8.46 3.38
CA VAL A 52 -8.08 7.04 3.48
C VAL A 52 -9.15 6.83 4.55
N ARG A 53 -10.19 6.10 4.14
CA ARG A 53 -11.35 5.79 4.98
C ARG A 53 -11.32 4.32 5.39
N PRO A 54 -11.76 3.99 6.62
CA PRO A 54 -11.98 2.61 7.01
C PRO A 54 -13.15 2.02 6.22
N ARG A 55 -13.00 0.80 5.72
CA ARG A 55 -14.08 0.03 5.07
C ARG A 55 -14.09 -1.39 5.61
N ARG A 56 -15.27 -2.02 5.66
CA ARG A 56 -15.42 -3.45 5.96
C ARG A 56 -15.97 -4.14 4.72
N LEU A 57 -15.29 -5.16 4.22
CA LEU A 57 -15.61 -5.88 2.99
C LEU A 57 -15.63 -7.38 3.22
N GLY A 58 -16.50 -8.11 2.52
CA GLY A 58 -16.65 -9.56 2.59
C GLY A 58 -18.08 -10.02 2.92
N THR A 59 -18.32 -11.32 2.87
CA THR A 59 -19.63 -11.91 3.19
C THR A 59 -19.87 -11.98 4.70
N ARG A 60 -21.11 -12.29 5.10
CA ARG A 60 -21.47 -12.52 6.52
C ARG A 60 -20.53 -13.56 7.13
N GLY A 61 -19.89 -13.21 8.24
CA GLY A 61 -18.92 -14.07 8.93
C GLY A 61 -17.47 -13.98 8.39
N ASN A 62 -17.25 -13.40 7.21
CA ASN A 62 -15.92 -13.30 6.58
C ASN A 62 -15.50 -11.84 6.28
N SER A 63 -16.13 -10.87 6.93
CA SER A 63 -15.83 -9.46 6.69
C SER A 63 -14.47 -9.06 7.26
N ARG A 64 -13.62 -8.44 6.43
CA ARG A 64 -12.29 -7.93 6.80
C ARG A 64 -12.28 -6.41 6.84
N TYR A 65 -11.37 -5.85 7.63
CA TYR A 65 -11.11 -4.42 7.62
C TYR A 65 -10.16 -4.06 6.48
N CYS A 66 -10.52 -3.05 5.71
CA CYS A 66 -9.77 -2.55 4.57
C CYS A 66 -9.48 -1.05 4.69
N TYR A 67 -8.41 -0.61 4.05
CA TYR A 67 -8.17 0.77 3.66
C TYR A 67 -8.88 0.99 2.32
N ALA A 68 -9.91 1.83 2.29
CA ALA A 68 -10.55 2.22 1.03
C ALA A 68 -9.74 3.29 0.32
N GLY A 69 -9.72 3.24 -1.01
CA GLY A 69 -9.03 4.23 -1.83
C GLY A 69 -7.53 3.99 -1.90
N MET A 70 -7.07 2.74 -1.76
CA MET A 70 -5.65 2.40 -1.63
C MET A 70 -5.32 1.14 -2.41
N ARG A 71 -4.16 1.15 -3.08
CA ARG A 71 -3.54 -0.02 -3.72
C ARG A 71 -2.07 -0.18 -3.33
N LYS A 72 -1.52 -1.37 -3.64
CA LYS A 72 -0.08 -1.60 -3.59
C LYS A 72 0.53 -0.88 -4.79
N ARG A 73 1.64 -0.19 -4.57
CA ARG A 73 2.37 0.48 -5.64
C ARG A 73 2.99 -0.58 -6.53
N VAL A 74 2.44 -0.76 -7.72
CA VAL A 74 3.02 -1.61 -8.77
C VAL A 74 3.90 -0.70 -9.62
N LYS A 75 5.16 -0.52 -9.23
CA LYS A 75 6.12 0.09 -10.17
C LYS A 75 6.51 -0.96 -11.19
N LEU A 76 5.91 -0.87 -12.38
CA LEU A 76 6.66 -0.98 -13.61
C LEU A 76 6.49 0.36 -14.31
N ASP A 77 7.53 1.19 -14.32
CA ASP A 77 7.60 2.24 -15.33
C ASP A 77 7.49 1.51 -16.68
N SER A 78 6.60 1.98 -17.55
CA SER A 78 6.52 1.42 -18.90
C SER A 78 7.92 1.50 -19.51
N PRO A 79 8.50 0.41 -20.05
CA PRO A 79 9.74 0.52 -20.77
C PRO A 79 9.52 1.50 -21.91
N GLY A 80 10.04 2.73 -21.74
CA GLY A 80 10.06 3.71 -22.80
C GLY A 80 10.97 3.16 -23.88
N LEU A 81 10.40 2.87 -25.05
CA LEU A 81 11.22 2.54 -26.22
C LEU A 81 12.13 3.76 -26.49
N PRO A 82 13.44 3.58 -26.69
CA PRO A 82 14.28 4.67 -27.15
C PRO A 82 13.69 5.16 -28.48
N SER A 83 13.43 6.46 -28.58
CA SER A 83 13.07 7.08 -29.86
C SER A 83 14.31 7.01 -30.75
N ILE A 84 14.37 5.99 -31.61
CA ILE A 84 15.35 5.95 -32.69
C ILE A 84 14.85 6.95 -33.73
N SER A 85 15.29 8.20 -33.62
CA SER A 85 15.23 9.13 -34.73
C SER A 85 16.19 8.60 -35.80
N TYR A 86 15.67 7.89 -36.80
CA TYR A 86 16.42 7.67 -38.03
C TYR A 86 16.55 9.02 -38.71
N GLY A 87 17.69 9.67 -38.49
CA GLY A 87 18.12 10.80 -39.30
C GLY A 87 18.67 10.27 -40.63
N GLN A 88 17.92 10.48 -41.71
CA GLN A 88 18.42 11.01 -42.99
C GLN A 88 17.23 11.37 -43.89
#